data_AF-A0A242D8S2-F1
#
_entry.id   AF-A0A242D8S2-F1
#
_cell.length_a   1.000
_cell.length_b   1.000
_cell.length_c   1.000
_cell.angle_alpha   90.00
_cell.angle_beta   90.00
_cell.angle_gamma   90.00
#
_symmetry.space_group_name_H-M   'P 1'
#
loop_
_entity.id
_entity.type
_entity.pdbx_description
1 polymer ?
#
loop_
_entity_poly.entity_id
_entity_poly.type
_entity_poly.pdbx_seq_one_letter_code
_entity_poly.pdbx_strand_id
1 'polypeptide(L)'
;MKKIIQSCLLVVLSVIFFTVGYESQAAEKPVTINRFLLQIYSDKKEEAIPIKNASVKVLYYDAEGKRQLLKDDVVSDDNGEIKNFTVNLPEEINRVYFQYGLTNFETGSLVNSKGAVYYPIVSAIIPENRILDHTETRFIMNSGNEETKETNYQVFMFWNLYQELVKEMKENVQTAFDAFPDLKKNFDFSFESIPVIYEPNYNPGKGAGFKSKSSSLGVIKEGTPSIFIPHRESLNTSNHKQQKESLSGDLSHEWAHWTMFQALGSLDGGGYSSHSGYNANIKTSYKEGWALFHANRYPYGYNWNWRLDNSMQTSETVDDKGRLEKCYGKSTNWTVNSVLRDIYDMESTNREPEDQYDIAKDWKPDVASMGEEYRQSLSTGLMFIAMVNSKATTLEEYVTYMKENGFVKDKIRFDIISVLNGVDHLGRFTLDQNGERINY
;
A
#
# COMPACT_ATOMS: atom_id res chain seq x y z
N MET A 1 18.62 -85.79 -38.91
CA MET A 1 19.38 -84.52 -38.86
C MET A 1 18.41 -83.37 -38.69
N LYS A 2 18.73 -82.44 -37.78
CA LYS A 2 18.45 -80.99 -37.75
C LYS A 2 17.28 -80.39 -38.60
N LYS A 3 16.38 -79.69 -37.89
CA LYS A 3 15.97 -78.25 -38.06
C LYS A 3 15.11 -77.88 -39.31
N ILE A 4 14.22 -76.87 -39.33
CA ILE A 4 13.68 -75.89 -38.36
C ILE A 4 12.38 -75.23 -38.93
N ILE A 5 11.45 -74.80 -38.05
CA ILE A 5 10.56 -73.58 -38.05
C ILE A 5 10.31 -72.88 -39.42
N GLN A 6 9.08 -72.60 -39.89
CA GLN A 6 8.19 -71.43 -39.58
C GLN A 6 6.93 -71.55 -40.48
N SER A 7 5.73 -71.00 -40.22
CA SER A 7 5.11 -70.34 -39.05
C SER A 7 3.56 -70.39 -39.19
N CYS A 8 2.80 -69.95 -38.19
CA CYS A 8 1.33 -69.79 -38.26
C CYS A 8 0.91 -68.33 -38.52
N LEU A 9 -0.19 -68.13 -39.26
CA LEU A 9 -1.00 -66.90 -39.18
C LEU A 9 -2.49 -67.27 -39.28
N LEU A 10 -3.16 -67.36 -38.14
CA LEU A 10 -4.60 -67.63 -38.06
C LEU A 10 -5.31 -66.33 -37.69
N VAL A 11 -6.06 -65.75 -38.63
CA VAL A 11 -6.82 -64.52 -38.41
C VAL A 11 -8.10 -64.86 -37.65
N VAL A 12 -8.12 -64.57 -36.35
CA VAL A 12 -9.33 -64.63 -35.53
C VAL A 12 -10.03 -63.27 -35.62
N LEU A 13 -11.24 -63.22 -36.19
CA LEU A 13 -12.12 -62.06 -36.03
C LEU A 13 -12.64 -62.02 -34.58
N SER A 14 -12.00 -61.21 -33.74
CA SER A 14 -12.58 -60.79 -32.47
C SER A 14 -13.57 -59.65 -32.72
N VAL A 15 -14.85 -59.90 -32.39
CA VAL A 15 -15.88 -58.86 -32.35
C VAL A 15 -15.54 -57.92 -31.20
N ILE A 16 -15.01 -56.74 -31.52
CA ILE A 16 -14.82 -55.66 -30.54
C ILE A 16 -16.20 -55.11 -30.21
N PHE A 17 -16.74 -55.52 -29.05
CA PHE A 17 -17.80 -54.77 -28.40
C PHE A 17 -17.24 -53.40 -28.01
N PHE A 18 -17.53 -52.39 -28.82
CA PHE A 18 -17.43 -51.01 -28.38
C PHE A 18 -18.53 -50.76 -27.33
N THR A 19 -18.23 -51.07 -26.08
CA THR A 19 -18.90 -50.40 -24.96
C THR A 19 -18.52 -48.93 -25.04
N VAL A 20 -19.35 -48.14 -25.72
CA VAL A 20 -19.35 -46.70 -25.57
C VAL A 20 -19.70 -46.46 -24.10
N GLY A 21 -18.67 -46.25 -23.29
CA GLY A 21 -18.84 -45.71 -21.96
C GLY A 21 -19.44 -44.32 -22.13
N TYR A 22 -20.75 -44.21 -21.93
CA TYR A 22 -21.31 -42.96 -21.50
C TYR A 22 -20.66 -42.67 -20.15
N GLU A 23 -19.65 -41.79 -20.15
CA GLU A 23 -19.38 -40.98 -18.98
C GLU A 23 -20.70 -40.28 -18.67
N SER A 24 -21.41 -40.74 -17.64
CA SER A 24 -22.53 -39.99 -17.12
C SER A 24 -21.92 -38.72 -16.56
N GLN A 25 -22.04 -37.61 -17.31
CA GLN A 25 -21.83 -36.29 -16.74
C GLN A 25 -22.67 -36.22 -15.47
N ALA A 26 -22.00 -36.19 -14.33
CA ALA A 26 -22.65 -36.10 -13.04
C ALA A 26 -23.57 -34.87 -13.06
N ALA A 27 -24.80 -35.03 -12.59
CA ALA A 27 -25.81 -33.98 -12.74
C ALA A 27 -25.36 -32.74 -11.97
N GLU A 28 -24.89 -31.73 -12.70
CA GLU A 28 -24.49 -30.46 -12.09
C GLU A 28 -25.71 -29.74 -11.54
N LYS A 29 -25.61 -29.28 -10.30
CA LYS A 29 -26.63 -28.48 -9.63
C LYS A 29 -26.06 -27.10 -9.28
N PRO A 30 -26.81 -26.01 -9.51
CA PRO A 30 -26.35 -24.67 -9.16
C PRO A 30 -26.18 -24.53 -7.64
N VAL A 31 -25.18 -23.76 -7.23
CA VAL A 31 -25.00 -23.24 -5.87
C VAL A 31 -24.87 -21.73 -5.97
N THR A 32 -25.74 -21.01 -5.29
CA THR A 32 -25.72 -19.54 -5.25
C THR A 32 -24.90 -19.09 -4.05
N ILE A 33 -23.81 -18.37 -4.30
CA ILE A 33 -23.05 -17.63 -3.30
C ILE A 33 -23.74 -16.26 -3.18
N ASN A 34 -24.63 -16.14 -2.20
CA ASN A 34 -25.22 -14.85 -1.84
C ASN A 34 -24.12 -13.97 -1.23
N ARG A 35 -23.39 -14.53 -0.27
CA ARG A 35 -22.32 -13.86 0.47
C ARG A 35 -21.35 -14.89 1.09
N PHE A 36 -20.06 -14.68 0.93
CA PHE A 36 -19.03 -15.36 1.72
C PHE A 36 -18.01 -14.34 2.23
N LEU A 37 -17.68 -14.40 3.51
CA LEU A 37 -16.67 -13.57 4.15
C LEU A 37 -15.66 -14.47 4.87
N LEU A 38 -14.36 -14.30 4.58
CA LEU A 38 -13.28 -14.90 5.36
C LEU A 38 -12.67 -13.86 6.31
N GLN A 39 -12.65 -14.18 7.61
CA GLN A 39 -11.96 -13.40 8.64
C GLN A 39 -10.85 -14.23 9.29
N ILE A 40 -9.71 -13.60 9.55
CA ILE A 40 -8.49 -14.24 10.02
C ILE A 40 -8.01 -13.60 11.32
N TYR A 41 -7.67 -14.43 12.29
CA TYR A 41 -7.09 -14.03 13.57
C TYR A 41 -5.85 -14.85 13.90
N SER A 42 -4.96 -14.31 14.74
CA SER A 42 -3.82 -15.05 15.29
C SER A 42 -4.12 -15.71 16.64
N ASP A 43 -4.55 -14.90 17.61
CA ASP A 43 -4.92 -15.35 18.97
C ASP A 43 -6.44 -15.30 19.20
N LYS A 44 -7.03 -14.09 19.18
CA LYS A 44 -8.43 -13.84 19.55
C LYS A 44 -9.36 -13.65 18.36
N LYS A 45 -10.55 -14.26 18.40
CA LYS A 45 -11.54 -14.19 17.30
C LYS A 45 -12.14 -12.80 17.12
N GLU A 46 -12.26 -12.05 18.21
CA GLU A 46 -12.74 -10.66 18.24
C GLU A 46 -11.77 -9.67 17.56
N GLU A 47 -10.50 -10.07 17.37
CA GLU A 47 -9.47 -9.30 16.64
C GLU A 47 -9.38 -9.70 15.15
N ALA A 48 -10.30 -10.55 14.66
CA ALA A 48 -10.23 -11.10 13.31
C ALA A 48 -10.44 -10.04 12.21
N ILE A 49 -9.55 -10.03 11.21
CA ILE A 49 -9.56 -9.11 10.08
C ILE A 49 -10.05 -9.80 8.79
N PRO A 50 -10.81 -9.10 7.92
CA PRO A 50 -11.19 -9.61 6.60
C PRO A 50 -9.98 -9.69 5.64
N ILE A 51 -10.10 -10.40 4.51
CA ILE A 51 -9.20 -10.21 3.36
C ILE A 51 -9.90 -9.28 2.34
N LYS A 52 -9.57 -7.98 2.39
CA LYS A 52 -10.18 -6.95 1.51
C LYS A 52 -9.62 -6.99 0.10
N ASN A 53 -10.40 -6.62 -0.92
CA ASN A 53 -9.93 -6.27 -2.27
C ASN A 53 -8.98 -7.30 -2.94
N ALA A 54 -9.08 -8.58 -2.60
CA ALA A 54 -8.20 -9.64 -3.12
C ALA A 54 -8.89 -10.45 -4.22
N SER A 55 -8.14 -10.84 -5.26
CA SER A 55 -8.61 -11.82 -6.24
C SER A 55 -9.02 -13.13 -5.57
N VAL A 56 -10.11 -13.76 -6.02
CA VAL A 56 -10.60 -15.03 -5.50
C VAL A 56 -10.89 -16.00 -6.63
N LYS A 57 -10.31 -17.19 -6.55
CA LYS A 57 -10.66 -18.33 -7.38
C LYS A 57 -11.59 -19.27 -6.62
N VAL A 58 -12.73 -19.54 -7.22
CA VAL A 58 -13.73 -20.48 -6.71
C VAL A 58 -13.50 -21.82 -7.37
N LEU A 59 -13.38 -22.88 -6.56
CA LEU A 59 -12.95 -24.20 -7.02
C LEU A 59 -13.58 -25.33 -6.20
N TYR A 60 -13.48 -26.55 -6.72
CA TYR A 60 -13.75 -27.78 -5.98
C TYR A 60 -12.65 -28.82 -6.25
N TYR A 61 -12.75 -29.95 -5.56
CA TYR A 61 -11.93 -31.14 -5.80
C TYR A 61 -12.85 -32.29 -6.16
N ASP A 62 -12.53 -33.02 -7.23
CA ASP A 62 -13.27 -34.22 -7.64
C ASP A 62 -12.96 -35.43 -6.74
N ALA A 63 -13.55 -36.58 -7.04
CA ALA A 63 -13.41 -37.81 -6.24
C ALA A 63 -11.96 -38.32 -6.18
N GLU A 64 -11.16 -38.04 -7.22
CA GLU A 64 -9.73 -38.34 -7.32
C GLU A 64 -8.85 -37.31 -6.59
N GLY A 65 -9.45 -36.25 -6.02
CA GLY A 65 -8.73 -35.17 -5.34
C GLY A 65 -8.03 -34.20 -6.30
N LYS A 66 -8.38 -34.19 -7.58
CA LYS A 66 -7.89 -33.23 -8.57
C LYS A 66 -8.71 -31.94 -8.49
N ARG A 67 -8.00 -30.81 -8.60
CA ARG A 67 -8.57 -29.47 -8.51
C ARG A 67 -9.31 -29.09 -9.79
N GLN A 68 -10.55 -28.63 -9.65
CA GLN A 68 -11.43 -28.17 -10.72
C GLN A 68 -11.80 -26.70 -10.49
N LEU A 69 -11.65 -25.85 -11.51
CA LEU A 69 -11.91 -24.41 -11.43
C LEU A 69 -13.36 -24.10 -11.80
N LEU A 70 -14.05 -23.32 -10.98
CA LEU A 70 -15.44 -22.88 -11.21
C LEU A 70 -15.52 -21.44 -11.69
N LYS A 71 -14.68 -20.56 -11.12
CA LYS A 71 -14.68 -19.12 -11.39
C LYS A 71 -13.35 -18.48 -10.98
N ASP A 72 -12.82 -17.53 -11.74
CA ASP A 72 -11.53 -16.86 -11.45
C ASP A 72 -11.52 -15.32 -11.64
N ASP A 73 -12.68 -14.73 -11.91
CA ASP A 73 -12.96 -13.30 -12.05
C ASP A 73 -13.63 -12.68 -10.80
N VAL A 74 -13.58 -13.36 -9.65
CA VAL A 74 -14.12 -12.83 -8.38
C VAL A 74 -13.05 -12.00 -7.66
N VAL A 75 -13.48 -10.91 -7.01
CA VAL A 75 -12.66 -10.09 -6.10
C VAL A 75 -13.47 -9.89 -4.82
N SER A 76 -12.84 -9.95 -3.64
CA SER A 76 -13.49 -9.54 -2.39
C SER A 76 -13.64 -8.02 -2.29
N ASP A 77 -14.69 -7.51 -1.68
CA ASP A 77 -14.91 -6.07 -1.55
C ASP A 77 -14.08 -5.42 -0.40
N ASP A 78 -14.34 -4.13 -0.13
CA ASP A 78 -13.72 -3.37 0.97
C ASP A 78 -14.02 -3.95 2.38
N ASN A 79 -15.06 -4.77 2.51
CA ASN A 79 -15.39 -5.51 3.73
C ASN A 79 -14.81 -6.94 3.72
N GLY A 80 -14.16 -7.34 2.64
CA GLY A 80 -13.62 -8.68 2.38
C GLY A 80 -14.66 -9.71 1.94
N GLU A 81 -15.82 -9.27 1.50
CA GLU A 81 -16.96 -10.13 1.16
C GLU A 81 -16.97 -10.41 -0.35
N ILE A 82 -17.25 -11.66 -0.74
CA ILE A 82 -17.58 -12.04 -2.12
C ILE A 82 -19.08 -12.35 -2.19
N LYS A 83 -19.78 -11.87 -3.21
CA LYS A 83 -21.25 -11.81 -3.23
C LYS A 83 -21.84 -12.05 -4.63
N ASN A 84 -23.11 -12.43 -4.65
CA ASN A 84 -24.00 -12.36 -5.81
C ASN A 84 -23.53 -13.11 -7.07
N PHE A 85 -23.11 -14.37 -6.94
CA PHE A 85 -22.82 -15.23 -8.10
C PHE A 85 -23.27 -16.68 -7.88
N THR A 86 -23.46 -17.42 -8.98
CA THR A 86 -23.80 -18.84 -8.97
C THR A 86 -22.69 -19.64 -9.65
N VAL A 87 -22.40 -20.83 -9.12
CA VAL A 87 -21.52 -21.82 -9.74
C VAL A 87 -22.25 -23.15 -9.89
N ASN A 88 -21.93 -23.91 -10.92
CA ASN A 88 -22.45 -25.27 -11.10
C ASN A 88 -21.45 -26.28 -10.52
N LEU A 89 -21.97 -27.27 -9.80
CA LEU A 89 -21.18 -28.27 -9.09
C LEU A 89 -21.84 -29.64 -9.26
N PRO A 90 -21.09 -30.72 -9.51
CA PRO A 90 -21.63 -32.08 -9.48
C PRO A 90 -22.36 -32.35 -8.15
N GLU A 91 -23.43 -33.15 -8.20
CA GLU A 91 -24.33 -33.36 -7.07
C GLU A 91 -23.65 -33.96 -5.83
N GLU A 92 -22.64 -34.81 -6.03
CA GLU A 92 -21.81 -35.43 -5.01
C GLU A 92 -20.87 -34.46 -4.27
N ILE A 93 -20.63 -33.26 -4.81
CA ILE A 93 -19.73 -32.28 -4.20
C ILE A 93 -20.48 -31.49 -3.12
N ASN A 94 -19.99 -31.65 -1.87
CA ASN A 94 -20.55 -31.01 -0.67
C ASN A 94 -19.74 -29.81 -0.16
N ARG A 95 -18.67 -29.41 -0.84
CA ARG A 95 -17.81 -28.29 -0.46
C ARG A 95 -17.41 -27.44 -1.66
N VAL A 96 -17.45 -26.13 -1.45
CA VAL A 96 -16.83 -25.14 -2.35
C VAL A 96 -15.61 -24.54 -1.66
N TYR A 97 -14.58 -24.25 -2.43
CA TYR A 97 -13.29 -23.73 -1.96
C TYR A 97 -13.04 -22.35 -2.56
N PHE A 98 -12.46 -21.47 -1.75
CA PHE A 98 -12.11 -20.11 -2.10
C PHE A 98 -10.60 -19.94 -1.91
N GLN A 99 -9.88 -19.84 -3.02
CA GLN A 99 -8.46 -19.50 -3.05
C GLN A 99 -8.34 -17.99 -3.24
N TYR A 100 -7.99 -17.25 -2.19
CA TYR A 100 -7.69 -15.82 -2.30
C TYR A 100 -6.26 -15.68 -2.79
N GLY A 101 -6.02 -14.91 -3.84
CA GLY A 101 -4.68 -14.40 -4.17
C GLY A 101 -4.56 -12.97 -3.69
N LEU A 102 -3.52 -12.65 -2.91
CA LEU A 102 -3.23 -11.29 -2.46
C LEU A 102 -2.69 -10.43 -3.61
N THR A 103 -3.58 -10.17 -4.56
CA THR A 103 -3.36 -9.38 -5.77
C THR A 103 -4.66 -8.72 -6.20
N ASN A 104 -4.54 -7.48 -6.67
CA ASN A 104 -5.59 -6.62 -7.19
C ASN A 104 -5.02 -5.83 -8.37
N PHE A 105 -5.77 -5.63 -9.45
CA PHE A 105 -5.26 -4.93 -10.64
C PHE A 105 -5.01 -3.42 -10.39
N GLU A 106 -5.81 -2.81 -9.50
CA GLU A 106 -5.75 -1.38 -9.15
C GLU A 106 -4.65 -1.03 -8.14
N THR A 107 -4.21 -2.01 -7.35
CA THR A 107 -3.28 -1.80 -6.24
C THR A 107 -1.94 -2.48 -6.52
N GLY A 108 -1.96 -3.76 -6.88
CA GLY A 108 -0.77 -4.59 -7.06
C GLY A 108 -0.87 -5.92 -6.34
N SER A 109 0.27 -6.53 -6.03
CA SER A 109 0.33 -7.84 -5.38
C SER A 109 1.26 -7.83 -4.18
N LEU A 110 0.88 -8.59 -3.15
CA LEU A 110 1.73 -8.89 -2.00
C LEU A 110 2.42 -10.23 -2.25
N VAL A 111 3.75 -10.21 -2.24
CA VAL A 111 4.59 -11.38 -2.48
C VAL A 111 5.59 -11.60 -1.35
N ASN A 112 5.95 -12.86 -1.14
CA ASN A 112 6.99 -13.24 -0.18
C ASN A 112 8.41 -12.94 -0.69
N SER A 113 9.45 -13.22 0.10
CA SER A 113 10.86 -12.99 -0.26
C SER A 113 11.35 -13.72 -1.51
N LYS A 114 10.60 -14.73 -1.98
CA LYS A 114 10.86 -15.49 -3.21
C LYS A 114 10.05 -14.98 -4.41
N GLY A 115 9.26 -13.92 -4.23
CA GLY A 115 8.39 -13.34 -5.24
C GLY A 115 7.15 -14.18 -5.54
N ALA A 116 6.73 -15.06 -4.64
CA ALA A 116 5.48 -15.80 -4.79
C ALA A 116 4.32 -15.06 -4.10
N VAL A 117 3.20 -14.90 -4.79
CA VAL A 117 1.95 -14.36 -4.24
C VAL A 117 1.41 -15.32 -3.17
N TYR A 118 0.87 -14.76 -2.10
CA TYR A 118 0.20 -15.52 -1.05
C TYR A 118 -1.17 -16.03 -1.53
N TYR A 119 -1.41 -17.34 -1.39
CA TYR A 119 -2.64 -18.01 -1.85
C TYR A 119 -3.32 -18.89 -0.77
N PRO A 120 -3.84 -18.32 0.34
CA PRO A 120 -4.66 -19.10 1.28
C PRO A 120 -5.88 -19.71 0.58
N ILE A 121 -6.23 -20.95 0.97
CA ILE A 121 -7.42 -21.65 0.49
C ILE A 121 -8.28 -22.03 1.70
N VAL A 122 -9.54 -21.62 1.69
CA VAL A 122 -10.56 -22.00 2.67
C VAL A 122 -11.70 -22.76 1.99
N SER A 123 -12.43 -23.59 2.72
CA SER A 123 -13.65 -24.24 2.21
C SER A 123 -14.86 -23.98 3.09
N ALA A 124 -16.00 -23.85 2.43
CA ALA A 124 -17.33 -23.83 3.02
C ALA A 124 -18.09 -25.11 2.63
N ILE A 125 -18.94 -25.59 3.53
CA ILE A 125 -19.88 -26.68 3.24
C ILE A 125 -21.05 -26.09 2.45
N ILE A 126 -21.49 -26.79 1.40
CA ILE A 126 -22.66 -26.41 0.62
C ILE A 126 -23.91 -26.81 1.42
N PRO A 127 -24.79 -25.87 1.82
CA PRO A 127 -26.00 -26.20 2.55
C PRO A 127 -27.04 -26.88 1.64
N GLU A 128 -28.02 -27.58 2.24
CA GLU A 128 -29.04 -28.35 1.51
C GLU A 128 -29.88 -27.50 0.55
N ASN A 129 -30.16 -26.24 0.91
CA ASN A 129 -30.86 -25.28 0.05
C ASN A 129 -29.98 -24.73 -1.10
N ARG A 130 -28.69 -25.10 -1.15
CA ARG A 130 -27.66 -24.66 -2.11
C ARG A 130 -27.50 -23.13 -2.20
N ILE A 131 -27.83 -22.40 -1.14
CA ILE A 131 -27.60 -20.95 -1.00
C ILE A 131 -26.59 -20.72 0.11
N LEU A 132 -25.39 -20.30 -0.27
CA LEU A 132 -24.30 -19.99 0.64
C LEU A 132 -24.38 -18.51 1.03
N ASP A 133 -24.72 -18.27 2.29
CA ASP A 133 -24.55 -17.00 3.00
C ASP A 133 -23.81 -17.29 4.31
N HIS A 134 -22.52 -16.98 4.38
CA HIS A 134 -21.65 -17.47 5.45
C HIS A 134 -20.50 -16.53 5.79
N THR A 135 -20.19 -16.41 7.09
CA THR A 135 -18.95 -15.80 7.58
C THR A 135 -18.09 -16.89 8.20
N GLU A 136 -16.86 -17.00 7.74
CA GLU A 136 -15.89 -17.98 8.18
C GLU A 136 -14.74 -17.32 8.93
N THR A 137 -14.64 -17.58 10.23
CA THR A 137 -13.62 -16.98 11.11
C THR A 137 -12.63 -18.05 11.57
N ARG A 138 -11.44 -18.09 10.96
CA ARG A 138 -10.40 -19.12 11.21
C ARG A 138 -9.00 -18.52 11.28
N PHE A 139 -8.10 -19.12 12.05
CA PHE A 139 -6.67 -18.97 11.80
C PHE A 139 -6.30 -19.70 10.49
N ILE A 140 -5.27 -19.22 9.80
CA ILE A 140 -4.70 -19.93 8.64
C ILE A 140 -3.36 -20.55 9.05
N MET A 141 -3.14 -21.80 8.66
CA MET A 141 -1.91 -22.55 8.87
C MET A 141 -1.46 -23.14 7.53
N ASN A 142 -0.23 -22.83 7.10
CA ASN A 142 0.38 -23.44 5.91
C ASN A 142 1.11 -24.75 6.23
N SER A 143 1.33 -25.04 7.51
CA SER A 143 1.88 -26.27 8.05
C SER A 143 1.43 -26.42 9.51
N GLY A 144 1.61 -27.59 10.13
CA GLY A 144 1.16 -27.90 11.50
C GLY A 144 1.80 -27.10 12.65
N ASN A 145 2.51 -26.01 12.38
CA ASN A 145 3.20 -25.17 13.38
C ASN A 145 2.33 -23.96 13.78
N GLU A 146 2.14 -23.76 15.08
CA GLU A 146 1.35 -22.64 15.63
C GLU A 146 1.99 -21.26 15.39
N GLU A 147 3.32 -21.16 15.24
CA GLU A 147 4.01 -19.92 14.86
C GLU A 147 3.53 -19.36 13.50
N THR A 148 2.89 -20.20 12.67
CA THR A 148 2.31 -19.75 11.41
C THR A 148 1.05 -18.89 11.58
N LYS A 149 0.40 -18.88 12.76
CA LYS A 149 -0.83 -18.10 12.97
C LYS A 149 -0.59 -16.59 12.94
N GLU A 150 0.30 -16.09 13.80
CA GLU A 150 0.69 -14.65 13.84
C GLU A 150 1.39 -14.23 12.54
N THR A 151 2.30 -15.06 12.03
CA THR A 151 2.94 -14.87 10.71
C THR A 151 1.89 -14.65 9.61
N ASN A 152 0.88 -15.51 9.50
CA ASN A 152 -0.16 -15.37 8.48
C ASN A 152 -1.03 -14.15 8.74
N TYR A 153 -1.44 -13.90 10.00
CA TYR A 153 -2.23 -12.72 10.36
C TYR A 153 -1.52 -11.41 9.97
N GLN A 154 -0.21 -11.28 10.22
CA GLN A 154 0.58 -10.11 9.83
C GLN A 154 0.61 -9.90 8.31
N VAL A 155 0.67 -10.98 7.50
CA VAL A 155 0.57 -10.87 6.03
C VAL A 155 -0.78 -10.30 5.59
N PHE A 156 -1.90 -10.76 6.17
CA PHE A 156 -3.23 -10.23 5.82
C PHE A 156 -3.49 -8.83 6.36
N MET A 157 -2.93 -8.51 7.54
CA MET A 157 -2.94 -7.18 8.10
C MET A 157 -2.19 -6.20 7.20
N PHE A 158 -0.97 -6.57 6.77
CA PHE A 158 -0.16 -5.76 5.86
C PHE A 158 -0.82 -5.62 4.48
N TRP A 159 -1.46 -6.66 3.96
CA TRP A 159 -2.27 -6.57 2.75
C TRP A 159 -3.39 -5.55 2.87
N ASN A 160 -4.16 -5.58 3.96
CA ASN A 160 -5.24 -4.62 4.17
C ASN A 160 -4.69 -3.18 4.29
N LEU A 161 -3.60 -2.96 5.04
CA LEU A 161 -2.92 -1.65 5.11
C LEU A 161 -2.49 -1.14 3.73
N TYR A 162 -2.12 -2.04 2.82
CA TYR A 162 -1.75 -1.67 1.45
C TYR A 162 -2.96 -1.29 0.58
N GLN A 163 -4.08 -2.01 0.70
CA GLN A 163 -5.33 -1.62 0.03
C GLN A 163 -5.85 -0.30 0.58
N GLU A 164 -5.80 -0.11 1.91
CA GLU A 164 -6.24 1.11 2.59
C GLU A 164 -5.43 2.33 2.15
N LEU A 165 -4.09 2.23 2.06
CA LEU A 165 -3.23 3.34 1.61
C LEU A 165 -3.54 3.82 0.18
N VAL A 166 -3.67 2.87 -0.75
CA VAL A 166 -3.92 3.22 -2.17
C VAL A 166 -5.34 3.76 -2.35
N LYS A 167 -6.32 3.22 -1.61
CA LYS A 167 -7.68 3.75 -1.59
C LYS A 167 -7.73 5.16 -1.00
N GLU A 168 -7.11 5.37 0.16
CA GLU A 168 -7.07 6.65 0.88
C GLU A 168 -6.53 7.78 -0.01
N MET A 169 -5.42 7.56 -0.73
CA MET A 169 -4.90 8.59 -1.64
C MET A 169 -5.82 8.87 -2.83
N LYS A 170 -6.45 7.84 -3.43
CA LYS A 170 -7.43 8.01 -4.51
C LYS A 170 -8.64 8.82 -4.04
N GLU A 171 -9.17 8.49 -2.86
CA GLU A 171 -10.31 9.20 -2.25
C GLU A 171 -9.96 10.65 -1.87
N ASN A 172 -8.74 10.92 -1.41
CA ASN A 172 -8.28 12.28 -1.12
C ASN A 172 -8.15 13.15 -2.37
N VAL A 173 -7.59 12.61 -3.45
CA VAL A 173 -7.54 13.29 -4.75
C VAL A 173 -8.95 13.52 -5.31
N GLN A 174 -9.84 12.53 -5.17
CA GLN A 174 -11.25 12.68 -5.58
C GLN A 174 -11.98 13.73 -4.74
N THR A 175 -11.78 13.79 -3.42
CA THR A 175 -12.30 14.85 -2.54
C THR A 175 -11.87 16.24 -3.00
N ALA A 176 -10.61 16.42 -3.40
CA ALA A 176 -10.13 17.68 -3.95
C ALA A 176 -10.77 18.02 -5.32
N PHE A 177 -11.03 17.03 -6.18
CA PHE A 177 -11.75 17.24 -7.45
C PHE A 177 -13.24 17.54 -7.27
N ASP A 178 -13.92 16.93 -6.31
CA ASP A 178 -15.33 17.18 -6.05
C ASP A 178 -15.54 18.57 -5.41
N ALA A 179 -14.60 19.00 -4.58
CA ALA A 179 -14.56 20.37 -4.07
C ALA A 179 -14.18 21.40 -5.14
N PHE A 180 -13.21 21.06 -6.01
CA PHE A 180 -12.62 21.96 -7.01
C PHE A 180 -12.42 21.29 -8.37
N PRO A 181 -13.49 21.14 -9.19
CA PRO A 181 -13.44 20.37 -10.44
C PRO A 181 -12.43 20.86 -11.49
N ASP A 182 -12.01 22.13 -11.42
CA ASP A 182 -10.99 22.69 -12.32
C ASP A 182 -9.61 22.05 -12.13
N LEU A 183 -9.28 21.55 -10.93
CA LEU A 183 -8.02 20.82 -10.68
C LEU A 183 -7.88 19.58 -11.58
N LYS A 184 -9.00 18.92 -11.88
CA LYS A 184 -9.04 17.70 -12.72
C LYS A 184 -8.65 17.96 -14.17
N LYS A 185 -8.78 19.20 -14.67
CA LYS A 185 -8.47 19.56 -16.06
C LYS A 185 -6.98 19.48 -16.39
N ASN A 186 -6.13 19.69 -15.38
CA ASN A 186 -4.68 19.78 -15.52
C ASN A 186 -3.94 18.61 -14.83
N PHE A 187 -4.66 17.59 -14.34
CA PHE A 187 -4.09 16.45 -13.64
C PHE A 187 -3.97 15.24 -14.59
N ASP A 188 -2.75 14.93 -14.99
CA ASP A 188 -2.41 13.79 -15.85
C ASP A 188 -1.56 12.78 -15.05
N PHE A 189 -2.26 11.92 -14.30
CA PHE A 189 -1.65 10.89 -13.46
C PHE A 189 -2.60 9.71 -13.26
N SER A 190 -2.06 8.50 -13.40
CA SER A 190 -2.76 7.25 -13.14
C SER A 190 -2.08 6.54 -11.97
N PHE A 191 -2.89 6.05 -11.02
CA PHE A 191 -2.43 5.22 -9.91
C PHE A 191 -2.14 3.79 -10.42
N GLU A 192 -1.03 3.61 -11.14
CA GLU A 192 -0.58 2.27 -11.55
C GLU A 192 -0.18 1.41 -10.35
N SER A 193 -0.44 0.11 -10.47
CA SER A 193 -0.15 -0.88 -9.44
C SER A 193 1.35 -1.18 -9.28
N ILE A 194 1.74 -1.62 -8.08
CA ILE A 194 3.13 -2.02 -7.79
C ILE A 194 3.17 -3.31 -6.93
N PRO A 195 4.05 -4.28 -7.22
CA PRO A 195 4.25 -5.40 -6.32
C PRO A 195 5.01 -4.96 -5.04
N VAL A 196 4.51 -5.41 -3.89
CA VAL A 196 5.14 -5.21 -2.58
C VAL A 196 5.68 -6.56 -2.07
N ILE A 197 6.96 -6.57 -1.71
CA ILE A 197 7.65 -7.72 -1.13
C ILE A 197 7.66 -7.55 0.39
N TYR A 198 6.97 -8.44 1.09
CA TYR A 198 6.97 -8.53 2.55
C TYR A 198 6.74 -9.98 2.98
N GLU A 199 7.56 -10.47 3.90
CA GLU A 199 7.43 -11.78 4.52
C GLU A 199 7.82 -11.66 6.00
N PRO A 200 6.98 -12.07 6.96
CA PRO A 200 7.34 -11.98 8.36
C PRO A 200 8.56 -12.83 8.69
N ASN A 201 9.36 -12.37 9.65
CA ASN A 201 10.70 -12.88 9.97
C ASN A 201 11.73 -12.82 8.82
N TYR A 202 11.43 -12.20 7.67
CA TYR A 202 12.42 -11.92 6.63
C TYR A 202 12.97 -10.49 6.72
N ASN A 203 14.25 -10.38 7.09
CA ASN A 203 15.02 -9.14 7.04
C ASN A 203 16.44 -9.41 6.51
N PRO A 204 16.78 -9.00 5.27
CA PRO A 204 18.09 -9.23 4.66
C PRO A 204 19.16 -8.20 5.12
N GLY A 205 19.00 -7.59 6.31
CA GLY A 205 19.89 -6.55 6.82
C GLY A 205 19.76 -5.21 6.08
N LYS A 206 18.57 -4.90 5.56
CA LYS A 206 18.28 -3.67 4.80
C LYS A 206 17.01 -3.03 5.32
N GLY A 207 16.94 -1.70 5.22
CA GLY A 207 15.70 -0.95 5.48
C GLY A 207 14.62 -1.24 4.44
N ALA A 208 13.48 -0.55 4.60
CA ALA A 208 12.51 -0.43 3.53
C ALA A 208 13.16 0.16 2.27
N GLY A 209 12.59 -0.11 1.10
CA GLY A 209 13.13 0.44 -0.15
C GLY A 209 12.29 0.19 -1.38
N PHE A 210 11.93 1.28 -2.06
CA PHE A 210 11.47 1.33 -3.42
C PHE A 210 12.62 1.03 -4.41
N LYS A 211 12.31 0.23 -5.43
CA LYS A 211 13.17 0.02 -6.60
C LYS A 211 12.41 0.38 -7.85
N SER A 212 12.93 1.32 -8.63
CA SER A 212 12.40 1.68 -9.95
C SER A 212 12.60 0.57 -11.00
N LYS A 213 13.57 -0.33 -10.79
CA LYS A 213 13.83 -1.51 -11.62
C LYS A 213 14.30 -2.66 -10.73
N SER A 214 13.53 -3.74 -10.64
CA SER A 214 13.94 -4.95 -9.93
C SER A 214 14.54 -6.01 -10.85
N SER A 215 15.44 -6.83 -10.30
CA SER A 215 15.81 -8.12 -10.88
C SER A 215 14.61 -9.07 -10.82
N SER A 216 14.56 -10.04 -11.73
CA SER A 216 13.49 -11.05 -11.74
C SER A 216 13.42 -11.81 -10.41
N LEU A 217 12.24 -11.86 -9.81
CA LEU A 217 11.98 -12.51 -8.52
C LEU A 217 10.54 -13.06 -8.51
N GLY A 218 10.41 -14.37 -8.70
CA GLY A 218 9.10 -15.04 -8.74
C GLY A 218 8.19 -14.48 -9.84
N VAL A 219 7.07 -13.85 -9.45
CA VAL A 219 6.15 -13.18 -10.40
C VAL A 219 6.61 -11.78 -10.81
N ILE A 220 7.54 -11.16 -10.08
CA ILE A 220 8.10 -9.85 -10.42
C ILE A 220 9.10 -10.05 -11.55
N LYS A 221 8.81 -9.50 -12.73
CA LYS A 221 9.69 -9.59 -13.90
C LYS A 221 10.83 -8.59 -13.81
N GLU A 222 11.95 -8.90 -14.47
CA GLU A 222 13.06 -7.96 -14.60
C GLU A 222 12.60 -6.61 -15.17
N GLY A 223 13.10 -5.52 -14.59
CA GLY A 223 12.75 -4.15 -14.96
C GLY A 223 11.42 -3.64 -14.38
N THR A 224 10.63 -4.49 -13.71
CA THR A 224 9.39 -4.06 -13.04
C THR A 224 9.75 -3.29 -11.75
N PRO A 225 9.11 -2.14 -11.46
CA PRO A 225 9.24 -1.49 -10.16
C PRO A 225 8.71 -2.38 -9.02
N SER A 226 9.23 -2.23 -7.80
CA SER A 226 8.71 -2.93 -6.63
C SER A 226 9.09 -2.24 -5.33
N ILE A 227 8.26 -2.40 -4.30
CA ILE A 227 8.59 -1.99 -2.92
C ILE A 227 9.05 -3.21 -2.13
N PHE A 228 10.04 -3.05 -1.26
CA PHE A 228 10.41 -4.05 -0.25
C PHE A 228 10.25 -3.47 1.16
N ILE A 229 9.50 -4.16 2.02
CA ILE A 229 9.35 -3.82 3.44
C ILE A 229 9.96 -4.96 4.29
N PRO A 230 10.99 -4.70 5.11
CA PRO A 230 11.60 -5.71 5.97
C PRO A 230 10.77 -5.98 7.22
N HIS A 231 10.74 -7.24 7.67
CA HIS A 231 10.19 -7.56 8.98
C HIS A 231 11.21 -7.28 10.09
N ARG A 232 11.04 -6.17 10.81
CA ARG A 232 11.91 -5.78 11.94
C ARG A 232 11.69 -6.72 13.14
N GLU A 233 12.75 -7.11 13.84
CA GLU A 233 12.66 -7.99 15.02
C GLU A 233 11.77 -7.40 16.13
N SER A 234 11.72 -6.07 16.25
CA SER A 234 10.85 -5.36 17.19
C SER A 234 9.35 -5.59 16.97
N LEU A 235 8.93 -6.05 15.78
CA LEU A 235 7.53 -6.39 15.51
C LEU A 235 7.10 -7.64 16.30
N ASN A 236 8.02 -8.58 16.57
CA ASN A 236 7.74 -9.81 17.32
C ASN A 236 7.36 -9.57 18.80
N THR A 237 7.71 -8.41 19.35
CA THR A 237 7.36 -8.01 20.73
C THR A 237 6.36 -6.85 20.79
N SER A 238 5.95 -6.32 19.63
CA SER A 238 4.97 -5.25 19.49
C SER A 238 3.55 -5.79 19.44
N ASN A 239 2.59 -5.08 20.04
CA ASN A 239 1.17 -5.41 19.85
C ASN A 239 0.70 -5.03 18.43
N HIS A 240 -0.45 -5.56 17.97
CA HIS A 240 -0.94 -5.32 16.61
C HIS A 240 -1.15 -3.83 16.26
N LYS A 241 -1.44 -2.95 17.22
CA LYS A 241 -1.53 -1.51 16.96
C LYS A 241 -0.15 -0.94 16.61
N GLN A 242 0.87 -1.24 17.41
CA GLN A 242 2.26 -0.82 17.17
C GLN A 242 2.83 -1.43 15.87
N GLN A 243 2.48 -2.68 15.58
CA GLN A 243 2.84 -3.32 14.31
C GLN A 243 2.19 -2.58 13.12
N LYS A 244 0.89 -2.26 13.19
CA LYS A 244 0.19 -1.47 12.16
C LYS A 244 0.82 -0.10 11.96
N GLU A 245 1.10 0.64 13.04
CA GLU A 245 1.74 1.95 12.98
C GLU A 245 3.11 1.87 12.28
N SER A 246 3.98 0.94 12.69
CA SER A 246 5.32 0.78 12.07
C SER A 246 5.25 0.32 10.61
N LEU A 247 4.36 -0.61 10.27
CA LEU A 247 4.24 -1.12 8.90
C LEU A 247 3.58 -0.11 7.97
N SER A 248 2.64 0.69 8.47
CA SER A 248 2.00 1.78 7.73
C SER A 248 2.99 2.88 7.38
N GLY A 249 3.87 3.25 8.32
CA GLY A 249 4.93 4.23 8.08
C GLY A 249 5.92 3.77 7.01
N ASP A 250 6.48 2.55 7.16
CA ASP A 250 7.42 1.99 6.18
C ASP A 250 6.77 1.83 4.78
N LEU A 251 5.53 1.35 4.71
CA LEU A 251 4.82 1.17 3.45
C LEU A 251 4.50 2.49 2.76
N SER A 252 4.01 3.49 3.51
CA SER A 252 3.66 4.79 2.94
C SER A 252 4.88 5.63 2.55
N HIS A 253 6.03 5.47 3.22
CA HIS A 253 7.32 6.04 2.79
C HIS A 253 7.70 5.55 1.39
N GLU A 254 7.76 4.23 1.18
CA GLU A 254 8.19 3.66 -0.10
C GLU A 254 7.13 3.78 -1.21
N TRP A 255 5.85 3.86 -0.83
CA TRP A 255 4.77 4.14 -1.77
C TRP A 255 4.74 5.61 -2.22
N ALA A 256 5.14 6.54 -1.35
CA ALA A 256 5.37 7.93 -1.76
C ALA A 256 6.50 8.03 -2.81
N HIS A 257 7.60 7.29 -2.63
CA HIS A 257 8.63 7.15 -3.68
C HIS A 257 8.05 6.58 -4.98
N TRP A 258 7.21 5.54 -4.92
CA TRP A 258 6.55 5.02 -6.13
C TRP A 258 5.72 6.09 -6.86
N THR A 259 4.87 6.84 -6.15
CA THR A 259 4.03 7.87 -6.77
C THR A 259 4.83 9.05 -7.32
N MET A 260 5.91 9.49 -6.65
CA MET A 260 6.84 10.45 -7.22
C MET A 260 7.50 9.91 -8.50
N PHE A 261 7.96 8.65 -8.50
CA PHE A 261 8.55 8.02 -9.68
C PHE A 261 7.56 7.97 -10.86
N GLN A 262 6.28 7.70 -10.61
CA GLN A 262 5.22 7.74 -11.64
C GLN A 262 5.04 9.14 -12.24
N ALA A 263 4.95 10.18 -11.39
CA ALA A 263 4.75 11.56 -11.85
C ALA A 263 5.94 12.13 -12.62
N LEU A 264 7.16 11.79 -12.18
CA LEU A 264 8.43 12.29 -12.71
C LEU A 264 9.02 11.43 -13.84
N GLY A 265 8.56 10.19 -13.99
CA GLY A 265 9.16 9.16 -14.87
C GLY A 265 10.56 8.69 -14.43
N SER A 266 11.10 9.25 -13.35
CA SER A 266 12.42 8.96 -12.79
C SER A 266 12.50 9.42 -11.34
N LEU A 267 13.46 8.91 -10.57
CA LEU A 267 13.83 9.44 -9.27
C LEU A 267 15.34 9.57 -9.18
N ASP A 268 15.80 10.62 -8.50
CA ASP A 268 17.21 10.78 -8.22
C ASP A 268 17.71 9.69 -7.27
N GLY A 269 18.69 8.93 -7.76
CA GLY A 269 19.50 8.03 -6.97
C GLY A 269 20.56 8.81 -6.19
N GLY A 270 20.90 8.34 -5.00
CA GLY A 270 21.92 8.97 -4.17
C GLY A 270 22.14 8.18 -2.88
N GLY A 271 23.25 8.45 -2.21
CA GLY A 271 23.46 7.99 -0.84
C GLY A 271 22.54 8.76 0.11
N TYR A 272 21.84 8.03 0.97
CA TYR A 272 21.08 8.54 2.10
C TYR A 272 21.77 8.06 3.39
N SER A 273 22.09 8.99 4.30
CA SER A 273 22.87 8.70 5.52
C SER A 273 21.99 8.63 6.77
N SER A 274 21.17 9.66 7.01
CA SER A 274 20.13 9.70 8.03
C SER A 274 19.14 10.82 7.73
N HIS A 275 17.92 10.75 8.28
CA HIS A 275 16.87 11.75 8.01
C HIS A 275 17.27 13.18 8.44
N SER A 276 18.16 13.31 9.43
CA SER A 276 18.71 14.56 9.96
C SER A 276 20.11 14.90 9.44
N GLY A 277 20.68 14.07 8.55
CA GLY A 277 21.96 14.34 7.90
C GLY A 277 21.82 15.42 6.84
N TYR A 278 22.86 16.23 6.65
CA TYR A 278 22.93 17.17 5.55
C TYR A 278 23.11 16.44 4.22
N ASN A 279 22.21 16.67 3.26
CA ASN A 279 22.34 16.21 1.89
C ASN A 279 22.92 17.32 1.02
N ALA A 280 24.11 17.09 0.44
CA ALA A 280 24.69 17.98 -0.57
C ALA A 280 23.84 18.05 -1.86
N ASN A 281 23.06 17.01 -2.16
CA ASN A 281 22.03 17.06 -3.20
C ASN A 281 20.68 17.41 -2.57
N ILE A 282 20.20 18.63 -2.81
CA ILE A 282 18.90 19.13 -2.33
C ILE A 282 17.71 18.28 -2.81
N LYS A 283 17.86 17.57 -3.94
CA LYS A 283 16.83 16.67 -4.48
C LYS A 283 16.62 15.44 -3.61
N THR A 284 17.68 14.95 -2.95
CA THR A 284 17.57 13.88 -1.94
C THR A 284 16.72 14.34 -0.75
N SER A 285 16.95 15.57 -0.25
CA SER A 285 16.17 16.15 0.84
C SER A 285 14.70 16.26 0.48
N TYR A 286 14.36 16.71 -0.74
CA TYR A 286 12.96 16.80 -1.17
C TYR A 286 12.31 15.43 -1.29
N LYS A 287 12.94 14.53 -2.04
CA LYS A 287 12.42 13.18 -2.32
C LYS A 287 12.19 12.37 -1.03
N GLU A 288 13.17 12.31 -0.14
CA GLU A 288 13.01 11.58 1.13
C GLU A 288 12.17 12.36 2.16
N GLY A 289 12.13 13.69 2.10
CA GLY A 289 11.27 14.51 2.96
C GLY A 289 9.79 14.39 2.62
N TRP A 290 9.45 14.27 1.34
CA TRP A 290 8.10 13.91 0.88
C TRP A 290 7.71 12.51 1.35
N ALA A 291 8.61 11.54 1.22
CA ALA A 291 8.37 10.19 1.71
C ALA A 291 8.18 10.14 3.24
N LEU A 292 8.98 10.88 4.02
CA LEU A 292 8.80 11.05 5.46
C LEU A 292 7.46 11.68 5.82
N PHE A 293 7.02 12.69 5.06
CA PHE A 293 5.73 13.34 5.28
C PHE A 293 4.60 12.30 5.17
N HIS A 294 4.59 11.49 4.11
CA HIS A 294 3.63 10.39 3.97
C HIS A 294 3.76 9.33 5.07
N ALA A 295 4.98 8.96 5.45
CA ALA A 295 5.29 7.98 6.50
C ALA A 295 4.69 8.31 7.88
N ASN A 296 4.38 9.59 8.14
CA ASN A 296 3.77 10.04 9.38
C ASN A 296 2.31 10.48 9.19
N ARG A 297 1.99 11.16 8.08
CA ARG A 297 0.63 11.58 7.72
C ARG A 297 -0.32 10.40 7.65
N TYR A 298 0.08 9.28 7.02
CA TYR A 298 -0.79 8.11 6.86
C TYR A 298 -1.17 7.43 8.19
N PRO A 299 -0.23 7.05 9.09
CA PRO A 299 -0.60 6.42 10.37
C PRO A 299 -1.21 7.36 11.42
N TYR A 300 -1.02 8.69 11.33
CA TYR A 300 -1.40 9.62 12.41
C TYR A 300 -2.35 10.76 12.02
N GLY A 301 -2.56 11.07 10.73
CA GLY A 301 -3.31 12.25 10.29
C GLY A 301 -2.75 13.56 10.88
N TYR A 302 -3.62 14.46 11.33
CA TYR A 302 -3.20 15.65 12.12
C TYR A 302 -2.73 15.34 13.54
N ASN A 303 -2.90 14.10 14.03
CA ASN A 303 -2.46 13.69 15.37
C ASN A 303 -1.03 13.15 15.39
N TRP A 304 -0.23 13.46 14.36
CA TRP A 304 1.20 13.21 14.35
C TRP A 304 1.85 13.79 15.62
N ASN A 305 2.61 12.95 16.30
CA ASN A 305 3.32 13.27 17.54
C ASN A 305 4.24 14.50 17.41
N TRP A 306 3.68 15.68 17.71
CA TRP A 306 4.32 16.99 17.77
C TRP A 306 5.66 17.01 18.55
N ARG A 307 5.86 16.09 19.50
CA ARG A 307 7.14 16.01 20.23
C ARG A 307 8.28 15.55 19.35
N LEU A 308 8.04 14.73 18.32
CA LEU A 308 9.08 14.32 17.38
C LEU A 308 9.53 15.49 16.51
N ASP A 309 8.58 16.28 16.01
CA ASP A 309 8.86 17.45 15.17
C ASP A 309 9.68 18.51 15.94
N ASN A 310 9.16 18.97 17.09
CA ASN A 310 9.85 19.93 17.93
C ASN A 310 11.20 19.39 18.47
N SER A 311 11.34 18.09 18.81
CA SER A 311 12.64 17.55 19.26
C SER A 311 13.67 17.28 18.15
N MET A 312 13.26 17.29 16.87
CA MET A 312 14.14 17.03 15.73
C MET A 312 14.65 18.29 15.06
N GLN A 313 13.88 19.39 15.11
CA GLN A 313 14.43 20.71 14.77
C GLN A 313 15.47 21.15 15.81
N THR A 314 15.26 20.84 17.08
CA THR A 314 15.99 21.40 18.23
C THR A 314 17.26 20.63 18.65
N SER A 315 18.37 21.35 18.88
CA SER A 315 19.61 20.87 19.50
C SER A 315 19.99 21.68 20.74
N GLU A 316 20.96 21.26 21.54
CA GLU A 316 21.34 21.95 22.79
C GLU A 316 22.01 23.33 22.58
N THR A 317 22.27 23.73 21.34
CA THR A 317 22.82 25.04 20.99
C THR A 317 21.78 25.95 20.34
N VAL A 318 21.77 27.20 20.81
CA VAL A 318 20.77 28.23 20.55
C VAL A 318 21.38 29.30 19.64
N ASP A 319 20.72 29.66 18.53
CA ASP A 319 21.11 30.79 17.68
C ASP A 319 20.92 32.14 18.40
N ASP A 320 21.44 33.23 17.83
CA ASP A 320 21.30 34.60 18.37
C ASP A 320 19.82 35.08 18.50
N LYS A 321 18.84 34.25 18.13
CA LYS A 321 17.40 34.50 18.17
C LYS A 321 16.62 33.53 19.06
N GLY A 322 17.28 32.63 19.79
CA GLY A 322 16.61 31.73 20.73
C GLY A 322 16.20 30.37 20.14
N ARG A 323 16.63 30.02 18.92
CA ARG A 323 16.18 28.81 18.21
C ARG A 323 17.25 27.74 18.22
N LEU A 324 16.82 26.49 18.36
CA LEU A 324 17.68 25.34 18.64
C LEU A 324 18.00 24.64 17.30
N GLU A 325 19.28 24.33 17.01
CA GLU A 325 19.72 23.96 15.65
C GLU A 325 20.14 22.49 15.46
N LYS A 326 19.29 21.64 14.87
CA LYS A 326 19.71 20.33 14.32
C LYS A 326 19.46 20.20 12.82
N CYS A 327 18.23 20.51 12.39
CA CYS A 327 17.81 20.43 10.99
C CYS A 327 17.44 21.79 10.37
N TYR A 328 17.00 22.76 11.21
CA TYR A 328 16.49 24.08 10.79
C TYR A 328 17.31 24.69 9.65
N GLY A 329 16.63 25.06 8.56
CA GLY A 329 17.20 25.72 7.38
C GLY A 329 18.28 24.99 6.59
N LYS A 330 18.75 23.82 7.03
CA LYS A 330 19.73 22.98 6.33
C LYS A 330 19.03 22.07 5.32
N SER A 331 19.74 21.67 4.27
CA SER A 331 19.29 20.63 3.33
C SER A 331 19.24 19.26 4.02
N THR A 332 18.12 18.95 4.69
CA THR A 332 17.85 17.65 5.34
C THR A 332 16.44 17.17 4.99
N ASN A 333 16.19 15.87 5.16
CA ASN A 333 14.87 15.29 4.92
C ASN A 333 13.86 15.83 5.94
N TRP A 334 14.27 16.02 7.20
CA TRP A 334 13.40 16.59 8.25
C TRP A 334 13.01 18.04 7.99
N THR A 335 13.90 18.86 7.43
CA THR A 335 13.58 20.26 7.08
C THR A 335 12.46 20.33 6.04
N VAL A 336 12.56 19.52 4.98
CA VAL A 336 11.50 19.41 3.96
C VAL A 336 10.22 18.88 4.58
N ASN A 337 10.33 17.82 5.38
CA ASN A 337 9.20 17.19 6.04
C ASN A 337 8.40 18.17 6.92
N SER A 338 9.08 19.01 7.71
CA SER A 338 8.40 20.00 8.56
C SER A 338 7.72 21.09 7.71
N VAL A 339 8.35 21.59 6.64
CA VAL A 339 7.67 22.51 5.68
C VAL A 339 6.42 21.87 5.08
N LEU A 340 6.47 20.60 4.68
CA LEU A 340 5.31 19.87 4.15
C LEU A 340 4.23 19.68 5.22
N ARG A 341 4.63 19.42 6.48
CA ARG A 341 3.68 19.34 7.60
C ARG A 341 2.98 20.67 7.83
N ASP A 342 3.67 21.80 7.88
CA ASP A 342 3.05 23.10 8.17
C ASP A 342 2.13 23.58 7.03
N ILE A 343 2.32 23.06 5.81
CA ILE A 343 1.37 23.23 4.70
C ILE A 343 0.09 22.39 4.92
N TYR A 344 0.25 21.20 5.51
CA TYR A 344 -0.81 20.20 5.72
C TYR A 344 -1.67 20.46 6.95
N ASP A 345 -1.04 20.86 8.08
CA ASP A 345 -1.61 20.88 9.43
C ASP A 345 -2.73 21.92 9.59
N MET A 346 -3.38 21.88 10.76
CA MET A 346 -4.51 22.75 11.07
C MET A 346 -4.05 24.09 11.64
N GLU A 347 -4.45 25.20 11.01
CA GLU A 347 -4.28 26.54 11.63
C GLU A 347 -4.82 26.52 13.06
N SER A 348 -3.97 26.91 14.01
CA SER A 348 -4.25 26.90 15.44
C SER A 348 -3.89 28.25 16.05
N THR A 349 -4.83 28.86 16.77
CA THR A 349 -4.57 30.11 17.51
C THR A 349 -3.90 29.88 18.86
N ASN A 350 -3.78 28.62 19.29
CA ASN A 350 -3.36 28.22 20.64
C ASN A 350 -2.17 27.25 20.64
N ARG A 351 -1.71 26.83 19.45
CA ARG A 351 -0.41 26.19 19.24
C ARG A 351 0.54 27.24 18.66
N GLU A 352 1.82 26.89 18.69
CA GLU A 352 2.99 27.72 18.40
C GLU A 352 2.93 28.44 17.03
N PRO A 353 3.75 29.50 16.80
CA PRO A 353 3.69 30.31 15.58
C PRO A 353 3.81 29.57 14.24
N GLU A 354 4.27 28.33 14.22
CA GLU A 354 4.29 27.43 13.05
C GLU A 354 2.88 27.01 12.55
N ASP A 355 1.90 26.81 13.43
CA ASP A 355 0.53 26.38 13.04
C ASP A 355 -0.32 27.56 12.49
N GLN A 356 0.25 28.43 11.65
CA GLN A 356 -0.42 29.63 11.12
C GLN A 356 -1.08 29.46 9.75
N TYR A 357 -0.78 28.39 9.02
CA TYR A 357 -1.33 28.12 7.68
C TYR A 357 -2.09 26.78 7.67
N ASP A 358 -3.02 26.65 6.73
CA ASP A 358 -3.73 25.40 6.43
C ASP A 358 -4.21 25.46 4.98
N ILE A 359 -3.67 24.59 4.12
CA ILE A 359 -4.03 24.54 2.71
C ILE A 359 -5.52 24.26 2.47
N ALA A 360 -6.18 23.46 3.32
CA ALA A 360 -7.60 23.14 3.17
C ALA A 360 -8.49 24.34 3.48
N LYS A 361 -8.16 25.13 4.52
CA LYS A 361 -8.88 26.37 4.84
C LYS A 361 -8.60 27.50 3.85
N ASP A 362 -7.37 27.60 3.36
CA ASP A 362 -7.01 28.56 2.31
C ASP A 362 -7.78 28.27 1.00
N TRP A 363 -7.96 26.98 0.68
CA TRP A 363 -8.84 26.57 -0.42
C TRP A 363 -10.33 26.76 -0.12
N LYS A 364 -10.77 26.38 1.08
CA LYS A 364 -12.17 26.39 1.53
C LYS A 364 -12.31 26.99 2.95
N PRO A 365 -12.60 28.31 3.08
CA PRO A 365 -12.58 28.99 4.38
C PRO A 365 -13.53 28.42 5.46
N ASP A 366 -14.59 27.73 5.05
CA ASP A 366 -15.60 27.08 5.90
C ASP A 366 -15.29 25.59 6.20
N VAL A 367 -14.15 25.05 5.76
CA VAL A 367 -13.81 23.61 5.86
C VAL A 367 -13.92 23.04 7.27
N ALA A 368 -13.64 23.84 8.31
CA ALA A 368 -13.75 23.41 9.71
C ALA A 368 -15.18 22.95 10.10
N SER A 369 -16.21 23.39 9.38
CA SER A 369 -17.59 22.94 9.57
C SER A 369 -17.90 21.56 8.97
N MET A 370 -17.00 21.01 8.14
CA MET A 370 -17.18 19.72 7.45
C MET A 370 -16.55 18.53 8.20
N GLY A 371 -15.91 18.77 9.34
CA GLY A 371 -15.24 17.73 10.13
C GLY A 371 -13.76 17.53 9.78
N GLU A 372 -13.03 16.91 10.71
CA GLU A 372 -11.58 16.74 10.61
C GLU A 372 -11.17 15.82 9.45
N GLU A 373 -11.88 14.70 9.25
CA GLU A 373 -11.60 13.72 8.19
C GLU A 373 -11.67 14.36 6.79
N TYR A 374 -12.71 15.17 6.53
CA TYR A 374 -12.83 15.90 5.26
C TYR A 374 -11.70 16.91 5.07
N ARG A 375 -11.30 17.62 6.13
CA ARG A 375 -10.18 18.58 6.10
C ARG A 375 -8.85 17.87 5.79
N GLN A 376 -8.56 16.76 6.49
CA GLN A 376 -7.37 15.93 6.24
C GLN A 376 -7.34 15.38 4.80
N SER A 377 -8.50 14.91 4.32
CA SER A 377 -8.67 14.40 2.96
C SER A 377 -8.39 15.47 1.91
N LEU A 378 -8.97 16.68 2.10
CA LEU A 378 -8.74 17.82 1.23
C LEU A 378 -7.29 18.32 1.26
N SER A 379 -6.67 18.46 2.44
CA SER A 379 -5.25 18.86 2.53
C SER A 379 -4.34 17.87 1.80
N THR A 380 -4.56 16.57 2.00
CA THR A 380 -3.78 15.52 1.33
C THR A 380 -3.97 15.57 -0.18
N GLY A 381 -5.22 15.67 -0.66
CA GLY A 381 -5.53 15.71 -2.09
C GLY A 381 -4.89 16.91 -2.78
N LEU A 382 -5.02 18.11 -2.19
CA LEU A 382 -4.43 19.34 -2.74
C LEU A 382 -2.90 19.26 -2.85
N MET A 383 -2.22 18.77 -1.82
CA MET A 383 -0.76 18.60 -1.84
C MET A 383 -0.30 17.54 -2.84
N PHE A 384 -1.00 16.41 -2.94
CA PHE A 384 -0.67 15.36 -3.90
C PHE A 384 -0.85 15.84 -5.35
N ILE A 385 -1.94 16.55 -5.65
CA ILE A 385 -2.19 17.17 -6.96
C ILE A 385 -1.08 18.18 -7.28
N ALA A 386 -0.65 19.01 -6.32
CA ALA A 386 0.46 19.94 -6.52
C ALA A 386 1.79 19.21 -6.81
N MET A 387 2.10 18.12 -6.09
CA MET A 387 3.31 17.32 -6.32
C MET A 387 3.32 16.73 -7.74
N VAL A 388 2.22 16.08 -8.12
CA VAL A 388 2.06 15.48 -9.46
C VAL A 388 2.19 16.52 -10.57
N ASN A 389 1.47 17.64 -10.47
CA ASN A 389 1.40 18.63 -11.54
C ASN A 389 2.67 19.49 -11.63
N SER A 390 3.34 19.77 -10.50
CA SER A 390 4.61 20.52 -10.48
C SER A 390 5.75 19.75 -11.13
N LYS A 391 5.74 18.41 -11.02
CA LYS A 391 6.88 17.55 -11.34
C LYS A 391 8.19 18.05 -10.68
N ALA A 392 8.04 18.60 -9.48
CA ALA A 392 9.15 19.13 -8.69
C ALA A 392 10.14 18.02 -8.32
N THR A 393 11.43 18.35 -8.41
CA THR A 393 12.53 17.51 -7.91
C THR A 393 13.18 18.11 -6.66
N THR A 394 12.77 19.31 -6.27
CA THR A 394 13.25 20.09 -5.12
C THR A 394 12.08 20.73 -4.37
N LEU A 395 12.30 21.10 -3.11
CA LEU A 395 11.33 21.88 -2.34
C LEU A 395 11.07 23.25 -2.97
N GLU A 396 12.10 23.87 -3.57
CA GLU A 396 11.98 25.16 -4.25
C GLU A 396 11.01 25.12 -5.44
N GLU A 397 11.17 24.12 -6.32
CA GLU A 397 10.27 23.91 -7.47
C GLU A 397 8.82 23.67 -7.00
N TYR A 398 8.64 22.89 -5.92
CA TYR A 398 7.31 22.59 -5.36
C TYR A 398 6.63 23.83 -4.75
N VAL A 399 7.33 24.56 -3.88
CA VAL A 399 6.83 25.79 -3.24
C VAL A 399 6.53 26.87 -4.29
N THR A 400 7.43 27.06 -5.25
CA THR A 400 7.25 28.03 -6.34
C THR A 400 6.01 27.67 -7.16
N TYR A 401 5.88 26.40 -7.57
CA TYR A 401 4.69 25.92 -8.29
C TYR A 401 3.39 26.21 -7.52
N MET A 402 3.35 25.92 -6.22
CA MET A 402 2.17 26.14 -5.39
C MET A 402 1.77 27.64 -5.33
N LYS A 403 2.76 28.54 -5.20
CA LYS A 403 2.54 29.99 -5.12
C LYS A 403 2.16 30.63 -6.46
N GLU A 404 2.62 30.07 -7.58
CA GLU A 404 2.34 30.57 -8.93
C GLU A 404 1.02 30.01 -9.49
N ASN A 405 0.67 28.77 -9.19
CA ASN A 405 -0.52 28.08 -9.74
C ASN A 405 -1.75 28.15 -8.82
N GLY A 406 -1.75 29.07 -7.85
CA GLY A 406 -2.91 29.37 -7.02
C GLY A 406 -3.25 28.32 -5.95
N PHE A 407 -2.32 27.41 -5.63
CA PHE A 407 -2.46 26.53 -4.46
C PHE A 407 -2.29 27.26 -3.13
N VAL A 408 -1.64 28.43 -3.15
CA VAL A 408 -1.50 29.35 -2.03
C VAL A 408 -2.19 30.68 -2.36
N LYS A 409 -3.22 31.02 -1.58
CA LYS A 409 -3.94 32.29 -1.63
C LYS A 409 -3.48 33.21 -0.49
N ASP A 410 -3.37 32.72 0.75
CA ASP A 410 -2.69 33.45 1.84
C ASP A 410 -1.16 33.29 1.77
N LYS A 411 -0.57 34.07 0.88
CA LYS A 411 0.89 34.11 0.66
C LYS A 411 1.67 34.61 1.89
N ILE A 412 1.05 35.43 2.76
CA ILE A 412 1.75 36.00 3.92
C ILE A 412 1.96 34.91 4.97
N ARG A 413 0.90 34.15 5.31
CA ARG A 413 0.99 33.04 6.27
C ARG A 413 1.85 31.90 5.73
N PHE A 414 1.77 31.61 4.43
CA PHE A 414 2.63 30.64 3.78
C PHE A 414 4.14 31.02 3.84
N ASP A 415 4.46 32.29 3.66
CA ASP A 415 5.85 32.76 3.77
C ASP A 415 6.35 32.75 5.23
N ILE A 416 5.46 32.90 6.21
CA ILE A 416 5.79 32.75 7.63
C ILE A 416 6.20 31.31 7.95
N ILE A 417 5.40 30.29 7.58
CA ILE A 417 5.76 28.88 7.86
C ILE A 417 7.05 28.45 7.16
N SER A 418 7.31 29.00 5.97
CA SER A 418 8.57 28.78 5.23
C SER A 418 9.77 29.26 6.06
N VAL A 419 9.71 30.49 6.56
CA VAL A 419 10.79 31.11 7.37
C VAL A 419 10.95 30.44 8.74
N LEU A 420 9.88 29.92 9.34
CA LEU A 420 9.93 29.21 10.63
C LEU A 420 10.71 27.88 10.52
N ASN A 421 10.61 27.19 9.39
CA ASN A 421 11.42 26.01 9.08
C ASN A 421 12.85 26.35 8.59
N GLY A 422 13.15 27.64 8.41
CA GLY A 422 14.44 28.11 7.94
C GLY A 422 14.67 27.98 6.45
N VAL A 423 13.62 27.78 5.66
CA VAL A 423 13.68 27.99 4.22
C VAL A 423 13.26 29.42 3.89
N ASP A 424 13.65 29.94 2.72
CA ASP A 424 13.17 31.24 2.26
C ASP A 424 11.76 31.15 1.65
N HIS A 425 11.22 32.29 1.24
CA HIS A 425 9.90 32.43 0.61
C HIS A 425 9.76 31.72 -0.75
N LEU A 426 10.81 31.10 -1.28
CA LEU A 426 10.77 30.25 -2.48
C LEU A 426 10.94 28.76 -2.12
N GLY A 427 11.17 28.41 -0.86
CA GLY A 427 11.43 27.03 -0.43
C GLY A 427 12.91 26.63 -0.44
N ARG A 428 13.84 27.59 -0.55
CA ARG A 428 15.29 27.32 -0.57
C ARG A 428 15.87 27.24 0.84
N PHE A 429 16.75 26.27 1.09
CA PHE A 429 17.47 26.09 2.35
C PHE A 429 18.35 27.31 2.67
N THR A 430 18.20 27.93 3.84
CA THR A 430 19.00 29.14 4.16
C THR A 430 20.38 28.84 4.72
N LEU A 431 20.68 27.60 5.15
CA LEU A 431 21.92 27.20 5.81
C LEU A 431 22.64 26.04 5.09
N ASP A 432 23.97 26.08 5.09
CA ASP A 432 24.83 25.01 4.58
C ASP A 432 25.05 23.87 5.60
N GLN A 433 25.95 22.93 5.28
CA GLN A 433 26.29 21.82 6.19
C GLN A 433 26.84 22.31 7.55
N ASN A 434 27.62 23.40 7.54
CA ASN A 434 28.25 23.96 8.73
C ASN A 434 27.26 24.79 9.57
N GLY A 435 26.16 25.27 8.98
CA GLY A 435 25.25 26.25 9.59
C GLY A 435 25.52 27.69 9.15
N GLU A 436 26.37 27.88 8.14
CA GLU A 436 26.62 29.19 7.55
C GLU A 436 25.51 29.54 6.55
N ARG A 437 25.19 30.83 6.42
CA ARG A 437 24.12 31.28 5.52
C ARG A 437 24.51 31.10 4.05
N ILE A 438 23.61 30.49 3.28
CA ILE A 438 23.71 30.42 1.83
C ILE A 438 23.29 31.78 1.24
N ASN A 439 24.15 32.35 0.40
CA ASN A 439 23.82 33.53 -0.41
C ASN A 439 23.37 33.05 -1.80
N TYR A 440 22.17 33.48 -2.20
CA TYR A 440 21.51 33.12 -3.47
C TYR A 440 21.53 34.26 -4.48
#